data_AF-A0AAE9F4F9-F1
#
_entry.id   AF-A0AAE9F4F9-F1
#
_cell.length_a   1.000
_cell.length_b   1.000
_cell.length_c   1.000
_cell.angle_alpha   90.00
_cell.angle_beta   90.00
_cell.angle_gamma   90.00
#
_symmetry.space_group_name_H-M   'P 1'
#
loop_
_entity.id
_entity.type
_entity.pdbx_description
1 polymer ?
#
loop_
_entity_poly.entity_id
_entity_poly.type
_entity_poly.pdbx_seq_one_letter_code
_entity_poly.pdbx_strand_id
1 'polypeptide(L)'
;MVCSEDLLMLKEAFLSSSSFQKFILKYKYFDENVDLQLLFGEPDLIDRDTWSFPYPDSDESLRLVHYDNRVFDFSKILNRCMVEHSLPLLDSSLPDSVLPLEEENLDYPKLH
;
A
#
# COMPACT_ATOMS: atom_id res chain seq x y z
N MET A 1 -5.14 -10.22 -27.37
CA MET A 1 -5.04 -11.05 -26.16
C MET A 1 -3.82 -10.54 -25.43
N VAL A 2 -3.95 -10.25 -24.13
CA VAL A 2 -2.80 -9.88 -23.30
C VAL A 2 -2.51 -11.09 -22.43
N CYS A 3 -1.26 -11.56 -22.42
CA CYS A 3 -0.83 -12.63 -21.52
C CYS A 3 -0.03 -12.08 -20.33
N SER A 4 0.21 -12.93 -19.34
CA SER A 4 1.04 -12.63 -18.17
C SER A 4 2.44 -12.17 -18.56
N GLU A 5 3.04 -12.82 -19.56
CA GLU A 5 4.37 -12.49 -20.08
C GLU A 5 4.43 -11.05 -20.61
N ASP A 6 3.41 -10.59 -21.33
CA ASP A 6 3.34 -9.22 -21.82
C ASP A 6 3.34 -8.21 -20.67
N LEU A 7 2.60 -8.51 -19.59
CA LEU A 7 2.55 -7.64 -18.41
C LEU A 7 3.89 -7.61 -17.67
N LEU A 8 4.57 -8.75 -17.59
CA LEU A 8 5.90 -8.85 -16.96
C LEU A 8 6.93 -8.05 -17.77
N MET A 9 6.95 -8.23 -19.10
CA MET A 9 7.82 -7.45 -20.00
C MET A 9 7.55 -5.95 -19.90
N LEU A 10 6.28 -5.54 -19.84
CA LEU A 10 5.91 -4.12 -19.69
C LEU A 10 6.41 -3.57 -18.36
N LYS A 11 6.21 -4.30 -17.26
CA LYS A 11 6.74 -3.94 -15.94
C LYS A 11 8.25 -3.74 -15.99
N GLU A 12 9.01 -4.68 -16.53
CA GLU A 12 10.47 -4.60 -16.60
C GLU A 12 10.95 -3.46 -17.52
N ALA A 13 10.27 -3.25 -18.65
CA ALA A 13 10.56 -2.15 -19.56
C ALA A 13 10.31 -0.78 -18.91
N PHE A 14 9.25 -0.63 -18.12
CA PHE A 14 8.97 0.59 -17.39
C PHE A 14 9.96 0.81 -16.25
N LEU A 15 10.31 -0.23 -15.49
CA LEU A 15 11.35 -0.16 -14.44
C LEU A 15 12.72 0.22 -15.01
N SER A 16 13.02 -0.22 -16.23
CA SER A 16 14.26 0.13 -16.93
C SER A 16 14.23 1.52 -17.58
N SER A 17 13.05 2.14 -17.71
CA SER A 17 12.86 3.43 -18.38
C SER A 17 12.78 4.58 -17.36
N SER A 18 13.83 5.38 -17.30
CA SER A 18 13.86 6.58 -16.43
C SER A 18 12.81 7.65 -16.79
N SER A 19 12.36 7.65 -18.06
CA SER A 19 11.42 8.63 -18.61
C SER A 19 9.94 8.24 -18.52
N PHE A 20 9.66 7.02 -18.04
CA PHE A 20 8.30 6.54 -17.91
C PHE A 20 7.50 7.42 -16.93
N GLN A 21 6.25 7.76 -17.27
CA GLN A 21 5.34 8.45 -16.35
C GLN A 21 4.03 7.71 -16.18
N LYS A 22 3.36 7.38 -17.28
CA LYS A 22 2.07 6.72 -17.25
C LYS A 22 1.80 5.95 -18.54
N PHE A 23 1.20 4.78 -18.41
CA PHE A 23 0.73 3.95 -19.51
C PHE A 23 -0.53 3.20 -19.13
N ILE A 24 -1.54 3.26 -20.00
CA ILE A 24 -2.83 2.61 -19.79
C ILE A 24 -2.98 1.53 -20.84
N LEU A 25 -2.99 0.28 -20.40
CA LEU A 25 -3.22 -0.88 -21.25
C LEU A 25 -4.68 -1.32 -21.12
N LYS A 26 -5.45 -1.15 -22.18
CA LYS A 26 -6.81 -1.67 -22.28
C LYS A 26 -6.77 -3.00 -23.03
N TYR A 27 -7.39 -4.03 -22.48
CA TYR A 27 -7.43 -5.34 -23.12
C TYR A 27 -8.87 -5.82 -23.32
N LYS A 28 -9.09 -6.58 -24.39
CA LYS A 28 -10.40 -7.19 -24.67
C LYS A 28 -10.52 -8.59 -24.06
N TYR A 29 -9.43 -9.34 -24.07
CA TYR A 29 -9.30 -10.68 -23.52
C TYR A 29 -7.99 -10.75 -22.75
N PHE A 30 -8.09 -11.09 -21.47
CA PHE A 30 -7.00 -11.44 -20.58
C PHE A 30 -7.25 -12.86 -20.10
N ASP A 31 -6.19 -13.63 -19.97
CA ASP A 31 -6.30 -14.98 -19.44
C ASP A 31 -6.57 -14.89 -17.94
N GLU A 32 -7.85 -14.90 -17.58
CA GLU A 32 -8.36 -14.80 -16.21
C GLU A 32 -7.95 -16.00 -15.34
N ASN A 33 -7.33 -17.04 -15.91
CA ASN A 33 -6.74 -18.15 -15.16
C ASN A 33 -5.35 -17.82 -14.60
N VAL A 34 -4.78 -16.67 -14.95
CA VAL A 34 -3.51 -16.21 -14.38
C VAL A 34 -3.79 -15.47 -13.08
N ASP A 35 -3.37 -16.06 -11.96
CA ASP A 35 -3.30 -15.34 -10.68
C ASP A 35 -2.28 -14.20 -10.80
N LEU A 36 -2.77 -12.97 -10.86
CA LEU A 36 -1.92 -11.76 -10.83
C LEU A 36 -1.06 -11.73 -9.56
N GLN A 37 -1.57 -12.30 -8.46
CA GLN A 37 -0.82 -12.48 -7.23
C GLN A 37 0.39 -13.41 -7.39
N LEU A 38 0.27 -14.44 -8.22
CA LEU A 38 1.38 -15.34 -8.53
C LEU A 38 2.42 -14.67 -9.44
N LEU A 39 1.97 -13.77 -10.32
CA LEU A 39 2.83 -13.06 -11.28
C LEU A 39 3.58 -11.89 -10.65
N PHE A 40 2.90 -11.12 -9.81
CA PHE A 40 3.39 -9.85 -9.27
C PHE A 40 3.70 -9.90 -7.77
N GLY A 41 3.26 -10.94 -7.08
CA GLY A 41 3.30 -11.04 -5.63
C GLY A 41 2.02 -10.51 -4.97
N GLU A 42 2.07 -10.34 -3.66
CA GLU A 42 0.95 -9.84 -2.87
C GLU A 42 0.65 -8.37 -3.23
N PRO A 43 -0.62 -8.00 -3.48
CA PRO A 43 -0.98 -6.62 -3.75
C PRO A 43 -0.84 -5.77 -2.48
N ASP A 44 -0.43 -4.52 -2.64
CA ASP A 44 -0.35 -3.54 -1.54
C ASP A 44 -1.74 -3.24 -0.96
N LEU A 45 -2.76 -3.32 -1.81
CA LEU A 45 -4.17 -3.09 -1.47
C LEU A 45 -5.02 -4.20 -2.08
N ILE A 46 -5.50 -5.10 -1.23
CA ILE A 46 -6.34 -6.26 -1.60
C ILE A 46 -7.62 -5.81 -2.33
N ASP A 47 -8.20 -4.66 -1.96
CA ASP A 47 -9.43 -4.15 -2.57
C ASP A 47 -9.28 -3.55 -3.98
N ARG A 48 -8.04 -3.36 -4.47
CA ARG A 48 -7.81 -2.66 -5.74
C ARG A 48 -6.78 -3.31 -6.65
N ASP A 49 -6.38 -4.55 -6.39
CA ASP A 49 -5.36 -5.27 -7.16
C ASP A 49 -4.24 -4.32 -7.60
N THR A 50 -3.65 -3.69 -6.58
CA THR A 50 -2.65 -2.64 -6.75
C THR A 50 -1.32 -3.16 -6.28
N TRP A 51 -0.31 -3.08 -7.15
CA TRP A 51 1.06 -3.45 -6.86
C TRP A 51 1.98 -2.25 -7.04
N SER A 52 3.02 -2.17 -6.22
CA SER A 52 4.08 -1.18 -6.32
C SER A 52 5.44 -1.87 -6.43
N PHE A 53 6.25 -1.37 -7.36
CA PHE A 53 7.59 -1.88 -7.60
C PHE A 53 8.59 -0.72 -7.47
N PRO A 54 9.47 -0.74 -6.45
CA PRO A 54 10.45 0.33 -6.27
C PRO A 54 11.48 0.33 -7.42
N TYR A 55 11.84 1.52 -7.89
CA TYR A 55 12.98 1.66 -8.80
C TYR A 55 14.29 1.51 -7.99
N PRO A 56 15.31 0.79 -8.50
CA PRO A 56 16.53 0.52 -7.73
C PRO A 56 17.33 1.78 -7.37
N ASP A 57 17.27 2.82 -8.20
CA ASP A 57 18.09 4.03 -8.07
C ASP A 57 17.26 5.30 -7.81
N SER A 58 15.99 5.18 -7.41
CA SER A 58 15.11 6.34 -7.24
C SER A 58 14.13 6.18 -6.06
N ASP A 59 13.69 7.31 -5.49
CA ASP A 59 12.58 7.36 -4.52
C ASP A 59 11.21 7.28 -5.21
N GLU A 60 11.17 6.59 -6.34
CA GLU A 60 10.00 6.40 -7.18
C GLU A 60 9.66 4.91 -7.21
N SER A 61 8.38 4.62 -7.40
CA SER A 61 7.84 3.28 -7.59
C SER A 61 6.96 3.24 -8.82
N LEU A 62 6.97 2.11 -9.52
CA LEU A 62 6.00 1.80 -10.55
C LEU A 62 4.76 1.22 -9.88
N ARG A 63 3.65 1.93 -9.96
CA ARG A 63 2.35 1.43 -9.54
C ARG A 63 1.64 0.75 -10.70
N LEU A 64 1.19 -0.47 -10.50
CA LEU A 64 0.30 -1.22 -11.37
C LEU A 64 -1.06 -1.32 -10.68
N VAL A 65 -2.11 -0.83 -11.32
CA VAL A 65 -3.50 -0.99 -10.86
C VAL A 65 -4.26 -1.77 -11.90
N HIS A 66 -4.91 -2.86 -11.47
CA HIS A 66 -5.84 -3.59 -12.30
C HIS A 66 -7.28 -3.14 -11.99
N TYR A 67 -7.98 -2.67 -13.02
CA TYR A 67 -9.38 -2.30 -12.92
C TYR A 67 -10.26 -3.38 -13.55
N ASP A 68 -11.40 -3.68 -12.92
CA ASP A 68 -12.45 -4.58 -13.42
C ASP A 68 -12.92 -4.26 -14.85
N ASN A 69 -12.74 -3.00 -15.26
CA ASN A 69 -13.03 -2.52 -16.62
C ASN A 69 -12.03 -3.01 -17.68
N ARG A 70 -11.25 -4.05 -17.39
CA ARG A 70 -10.22 -4.65 -18.27
C ARG A 70 -9.13 -3.67 -18.66
N VAL A 71 -8.65 -2.93 -17.65
CA VAL A 71 -7.63 -1.90 -17.82
C VAL A 71 -6.53 -2.15 -16.80
N PHE A 72 -5.28 -2.19 -17.28
CA PHE A 72 -4.11 -2.04 -16.44
C PHE A 72 -3.60 -0.59 -16.53
N ASP A 73 -3.49 0.08 -15.39
CA ASP A 73 -2.87 1.39 -15.28
C ASP A 73 -1.49 1.24 -14.66
N PHE A 74 -0.47 1.51 -15.47
CA PHE A 74 0.91 1.64 -15.04
C PHE A 74 1.18 3.13 -14.83
N SER A 75 1.51 3.52 -13.62
CA SER A 75 1.81 4.91 -13.28
C SER A 75 3.08 4.98 -12.43
N LYS A 76 3.99 5.89 -12.77
CA LYS A 76 5.13 6.21 -11.92
C LYS A 76 4.65 7.10 -10.78
N ILE A 77 4.95 6.71 -9.56
CA ILE A 77 4.60 7.43 -8.34
C ILE A 77 5.87 7.69 -7.53
N LEU A 78 5.89 8.77 -6.75
CA LEU A 78 6.91 8.99 -5.74
C LEU A 78 6.56 8.17 -4.50
N ASN A 79 7.54 7.55 -3.85
CA ASN A 79 7.31 6.76 -2.63
C ASN A 79 6.68 7.62 -1.52
N ARG A 80 6.99 8.92 -1.48
CA ARG A 80 6.31 9.89 -0.59
C ARG A 80 4.79 9.94 -0.74
N CYS A 81 4.25 9.54 -1.89
CA CYS A 81 2.80 9.48 -2.12
C CYS A 81 2.16 8.17 -1.67
N MET A 82 2.94 7.19 -1.18
CA MET A 82 2.42 5.94 -0.63
C MET A 82 2.06 6.06 0.87
N VAL A 83 2.29 7.23 1.48
CA VAL A 83 1.95 7.52 2.87
C VAL A 83 0.54 8.08 2.95
N GLU A 84 -0.49 7.22 2.93
CA GLU A 84 -1.81 7.62 3.46
C GLU A 84 -2.43 6.63 4.47
N HIS A 85 -1.76 5.55 4.88
CA HIS A 85 -2.30 4.68 5.95
C HIS A 85 -1.30 4.09 6.96
N SER A 86 -0.11 4.66 7.10
CA SER A 86 0.76 4.37 8.25
C SER A 86 0.76 5.58 9.19
N LEU A 87 -0.27 5.70 10.02
CA LEU A 87 -0.20 6.59 11.18
C LEU A 87 1.05 6.22 12.00
N PRO A 88 1.85 7.18 12.47
CA PRO A 88 2.92 6.88 13.40
C PRO A 88 2.28 6.32 14.66
N LEU A 89 2.56 5.05 15.00
CA LEU A 89 2.34 4.54 16.34
C LEU A 89 3.16 5.44 17.27
N LEU A 90 2.44 6.28 18.00
CA LEU A 90 3.00 7.19 18.97
C LEU A 90 3.81 6.36 19.98
N ASP A 91 5.07 6.73 20.12
CA ASP A 91 5.99 6.30 21.17
C ASP A 91 5.28 6.32 22.53
N SER A 92 4.93 5.14 23.05
CA SER A 92 4.50 4.98 24.44
C SER A 92 5.61 4.29 25.21
N SER A 93 6.74 4.99 25.33
CA SER A 93 7.72 4.73 26.39
C SER A 93 7.07 5.03 27.75
N LEU A 94 6.41 4.04 28.35
CA LEU A 94 6.02 4.08 29.76
C LEU A 94 7.21 3.58 30.59
N PRO A 95 7.78 4.39 31.50
CA PRO A 95 8.63 3.84 32.55
C PRO A 95 7.74 3.23 33.64
N ASP A 96 7.97 1.95 33.89
CA ASP A 96 7.70 1.23 35.13
C ASP A 96 7.97 2.12 36.35
N SER A 97 6.96 2.41 37.17
CA SER A 97 7.13 2.75 38.58
C SER A 97 5.85 2.51 39.36
N VAL A 98 5.90 1.39 40.06
CA VAL A 98 4.99 0.88 41.09
C VAL A 98 4.92 1.84 42.29
N LEU A 99 3.72 2.08 42.86
CA LEU A 99 3.31 1.74 44.25
C LEU A 99 2.08 2.54 44.75
N PRO A 100 1.35 2.02 45.76
CA PRO A 100 -0.08 2.18 45.98
C PRO A 100 -0.38 3.14 47.14
N LEU A 101 -1.67 3.45 47.38
CA LEU A 101 -2.35 3.34 48.69
C LEU A 101 -3.64 4.18 48.77
N GLU A 102 -4.63 3.55 49.42
CA GLU A 102 -5.66 4.12 50.30
C GLU A 102 -6.82 4.92 49.69
N GLU A 103 -7.95 4.22 49.52
CA GLU A 103 -9.29 4.82 49.50
C GLU A 103 -9.60 5.47 50.85
N GLU A 104 -9.26 6.75 51.00
CA GLU A 104 -9.75 7.58 52.09
C GLU A 104 -11.16 8.09 51.74
N ASN A 105 -12.18 7.43 52.33
CA ASN A 105 -13.54 7.93 52.38
C ASN A 105 -13.57 9.23 53.20
N LEU A 106 -13.61 10.39 52.53
CA LEU A 106 -13.92 11.67 53.15
C LEU A 106 -15.41 12.01 52.97
N ASP A 107 -16.11 11.82 54.08
CA ASP A 107 -17.47 12.22 54.39
C ASP A 107 -17.64 13.75 54.22
N TYR A 108 -18.50 14.18 53.29
CA TYR A 108 -18.90 15.58 53.16
C TYR A 108 -20.19 15.82 53.95
N PRO A 109 -20.27 16.85 54.82
CA PRO A 109 -21.51 17.20 55.48
C PRO A 109 -22.47 17.86 54.49
N LYS A 110 -23.70 17.32 54.39
CA LYS A 110 -24.81 18.00 53.71
C LYS A 110 -25.32 19.15 54.59
N LEU A 111 -25.22 20.37 54.06
CA LEU A 111 -25.97 21.53 54.50
C LEU A 111 -27.48 21.26 54.35
N HIS A 112 -28.23 21.30 55.46
CA HIS A 112 -29.58 21.86 55.48
C HIS A 112 -30.03 22.27 56.88
#